data_AF-A0A9E1URX6-F1
#
_entry.id   AF-A0A9E1URX6-F1
#
_cell.length_a   1.000
_cell.length_b   1.000
_cell.length_c   1.000
_cell.angle_alpha   90.00
_cell.angle_beta   90.00
_cell.angle_gamma   90.00
#
_symmetry.space_group_name_H-M   'P 1'
#
loop_
_entity.id
_entity.type
_entity.pdbx_description
1 polymer ?
#
loop_
_entity_poly.entity_id
_entity_poly.type
_entity_poly.pdbx_seq_one_letter_code
_entity_poly.pdbx_strand_id
1 'polypeptide(L)'
;MDTPRDDQAFSTADPSPRPGPFRLEALVDFPDDAIGAPLALTPAHIESLMARLAELGVRRVSWGYYGDGHGGWLMPAAHAEDYQGGWQRCADTYRLLGNPLRVAVESGHKHGLEVYAYFKPYETGAGMLFPEGSPEAGEMGLLPHLGGQLAWMDPFVRDNPTLRIRRRDDVPPEARTAAIRTIRLIKQDALPTRITREHVQVWTSPDNWRYQPARVDFTLSQSVEPAPREVQDHEGNVLTRQGEDVRVLTLAGLDLKDRYVLITTDFDDGPADFCNAGTAIMTAYDADGREIPGVFATGGTVWTASLVNFREGGLTFDYGWGAKRVALDEPNVCGRHGFIAFARGRNRYLPGALCETEPRVQEFWLDCIEEMIAAGVDGVDFREESHSTHADTVHDYGFNGVVLRQCGDLQGEELRARIREVRGQAYTEFLRTCKTRLTACDRRMRYNLQLDFFRPDPPTARLLAYPANVHFEWERWIDEGLLDEAILRFYHCPFDAVFHDPVSAQMIAHCQQRGVPLALNRYVGSAGDQLPQEIARVHADQRFGGFILYETANFIQFDDAGGCSLTLPIIQEAIDSVDRIANEGAPL
;
A
#
# COMPACT_ATOMS: atom_id res chain seq x y z
N MET A 1 10.64 -0.91 -32.02
CA MET A 1 10.65 -1.98 -33.04
C MET A 1 10.47 -3.27 -32.27
N ASP A 2 9.22 -3.72 -32.22
CA ASP A 2 8.78 -4.84 -31.41
C ASP A 2 9.17 -6.16 -32.08
N THR A 3 9.96 -6.96 -31.40
CA THR A 3 10.02 -8.40 -31.65
C THR A 3 8.77 -9.02 -31.03
N PRO A 4 7.98 -9.81 -31.78
CA PRO A 4 6.88 -10.58 -31.19
C PRO A 4 7.46 -11.53 -30.13
N ARG A 5 6.87 -11.54 -28.93
CA ARG A 5 7.11 -12.62 -27.97
C ARG A 5 6.53 -13.88 -28.60
N ASP A 6 7.38 -14.88 -28.82
CA ASP A 6 6.93 -16.21 -29.23
C ASP A 6 5.96 -16.73 -28.18
N ASP A 7 4.71 -16.97 -28.59
CA ASP A 7 3.75 -17.79 -27.86
C ASP A 7 4.29 -19.24 -27.83
N GLN A 8 5.25 -19.51 -26.96
CA GLN A 8 5.55 -20.89 -26.58
C GLN A 8 4.34 -21.39 -25.82
N ALA A 9 3.55 -22.24 -26.47
CA ALA A 9 2.54 -23.06 -25.82
C ALA A 9 3.20 -23.80 -24.65
N PHE A 10 2.94 -23.32 -23.43
CA PHE A 10 3.43 -23.96 -22.22
C PHE A 10 2.90 -25.40 -22.19
N SER A 11 3.82 -26.35 -22.13
CA SER A 11 3.53 -27.78 -22.11
C SER A 11 2.55 -28.10 -20.98
N THR A 12 1.45 -28.79 -21.32
CA THR A 12 0.47 -29.38 -20.39
C THR A 12 1.02 -30.63 -19.71
N ALA A 13 2.32 -30.68 -19.40
CA ALA A 13 2.90 -31.78 -18.66
C ALA A 13 2.21 -31.87 -17.30
N ASP A 14 1.93 -33.09 -16.84
CA ASP A 14 1.34 -33.31 -15.51
C ASP A 14 2.18 -32.57 -14.45
N PRO A 15 1.53 -31.86 -13.51
CA PRO A 15 2.23 -31.08 -12.51
C PRO A 15 3.20 -31.99 -11.76
N SER A 16 4.46 -31.53 -11.63
CA SER A 16 5.44 -32.24 -10.82
C SER A 16 4.90 -32.37 -9.40
N PRO A 17 4.99 -33.57 -8.78
CA PRO A 17 4.44 -33.81 -7.45
C PRO A 17 5.09 -32.86 -6.42
N ARG A 18 4.33 -32.54 -5.37
CA ARG A 18 4.76 -31.65 -4.29
C ARG A 18 6.12 -32.10 -3.71
N PRO A 19 7.12 -31.21 -3.56
CA PRO A 19 8.47 -31.58 -3.11
C PRO A 19 8.58 -31.94 -1.61
N GLY A 20 7.49 -31.94 -0.85
CA GLY A 20 7.49 -32.22 0.59
C GLY A 20 6.07 -32.26 1.19
N PRO A 21 5.93 -32.46 2.52
CA PRO A 21 4.62 -32.39 3.18
C PRO A 21 4.03 -30.98 3.06
N PHE A 22 2.70 -30.89 3.06
CA PHE A 22 2.02 -29.60 3.12
C PHE A 22 2.35 -28.89 4.43
N ARG A 23 2.64 -27.60 4.38
CA ARG A 23 2.90 -26.79 5.57
C ARG A 23 1.87 -25.69 5.74
N LEU A 24 1.32 -25.61 6.95
CA LEU A 24 0.60 -24.43 7.39
C LEU A 24 1.59 -23.42 7.95
N GLU A 25 1.47 -22.18 7.50
CA GLU A 25 2.29 -21.05 7.92
C GLU A 25 1.37 -19.92 8.43
N ALA A 26 1.90 -19.01 9.24
CA ALA A 26 1.19 -17.80 9.67
C ALA A 26 2.06 -16.57 9.44
N LEU A 27 1.44 -15.46 9.05
CA LEU A 27 2.11 -14.17 9.01
C LEU A 27 1.73 -13.34 10.22
N VAL A 28 2.73 -12.73 10.87
CA VAL A 28 2.59 -11.79 11.97
C VAL A 28 3.01 -10.42 11.45
N ASP A 29 2.07 -9.51 11.19
CA ASP A 29 2.41 -8.12 10.87
C ASP A 29 2.49 -7.37 12.20
N PHE A 30 3.68 -7.47 12.79
CA PHE A 30 3.87 -7.21 14.21
C PHE A 30 3.39 -5.83 14.70
N PRO A 31 3.54 -4.72 13.95
CA PRO A 31 2.92 -3.46 14.32
C PRO A 31 1.39 -3.54 14.46
N ASP A 32 0.68 -4.24 13.58
CA ASP A 32 -0.78 -4.38 13.66
C ASP A 32 -1.18 -5.22 14.88
N ASP A 33 -0.47 -6.31 15.16
CA ASP A 33 -0.64 -7.11 16.38
C ASP A 33 -0.40 -6.24 17.64
N ALA A 34 0.66 -5.44 17.68
CA ALA A 34 1.03 -4.62 18.84
C ALA A 34 0.12 -3.39 19.03
N ILE A 35 -0.36 -2.78 17.95
CA ILE A 35 -1.31 -1.66 17.99
C ILE A 35 -2.71 -2.17 18.41
N GLY A 36 -3.11 -3.31 17.87
CA GLY A 36 -4.39 -3.97 18.15
C GLY A 36 -4.47 -4.56 19.55
N ALA A 37 -3.33 -4.90 20.16
CA ALA A 37 -3.29 -5.43 21.52
C ALA A 37 -3.86 -4.41 22.54
N PRO A 38 -4.59 -4.89 23.58
CA PRO A 38 -5.11 -4.01 24.63
C PRO A 38 -4.03 -3.52 25.61
N LEU A 39 -2.82 -4.05 25.53
CA LEU A 39 -1.67 -3.75 26.40
C LEU A 39 -0.36 -3.83 25.61
N ALA A 40 0.74 -3.36 26.20
CA ALA A 40 2.07 -3.52 25.63
C ALA A 40 2.56 -4.97 25.78
N LEU A 41 2.96 -5.59 24.68
CA LEU A 41 3.33 -7.01 24.66
C LEU A 41 4.70 -7.23 25.31
N THR A 42 4.83 -8.38 25.95
CA THR A 42 6.04 -8.82 26.68
C THR A 42 6.58 -10.11 26.07
N PRO A 43 7.79 -10.58 26.42
CA PRO A 43 8.31 -11.84 25.91
C PRO A 43 7.39 -13.04 26.17
N ALA A 44 6.64 -13.04 27.28
CA ALA A 44 5.67 -14.09 27.61
C ALA A 44 4.52 -14.14 26.58
N HIS A 45 4.02 -12.98 26.12
CA HIS A 45 2.99 -12.91 25.09
C HIS A 45 3.50 -13.48 23.76
N ILE A 46 4.74 -13.18 23.39
CA ILE A 46 5.35 -13.70 22.15
C ILE A 46 5.57 -15.22 22.27
N GLU A 47 6.01 -15.71 23.42
CA GLU A 47 6.10 -17.14 23.71
C GLU A 47 4.73 -17.82 23.61
N SER A 48 3.69 -17.24 24.20
CA SER A 48 2.31 -17.74 24.10
C SER A 48 1.80 -17.75 22.66
N LEU A 49 2.09 -16.72 21.86
CA LEU A 49 1.74 -16.67 20.44
C LEU A 49 2.40 -17.82 19.68
N MET A 50 3.71 -18.00 19.84
CA MET A 50 4.45 -19.07 19.15
C MET A 50 3.98 -20.46 19.59
N ALA A 51 3.77 -20.67 20.89
CA ALA A 51 3.21 -21.91 21.42
C ALA A 51 1.83 -22.20 20.80
N ARG A 52 0.96 -21.18 20.77
CA ARG A 52 -0.39 -21.31 20.24
C ARG A 52 -0.40 -21.63 18.75
N LEU A 53 0.44 -20.95 17.95
CA LEU A 53 0.57 -21.25 16.52
C LEU A 53 1.07 -22.69 16.31
N ALA A 54 2.05 -23.14 17.09
CA ALA A 54 2.55 -24.52 17.00
C ALA A 54 1.47 -25.57 17.37
N GLU A 55 0.66 -25.32 18.39
CA GLU A 55 -0.50 -26.13 18.77
C GLU A 55 -1.53 -26.23 17.63
N LEU A 56 -1.68 -25.15 16.86
CA LEU A 56 -2.54 -25.06 15.69
C LEU A 56 -1.92 -25.71 14.43
N GLY A 57 -0.81 -26.44 14.56
CA GLY A 57 -0.19 -27.13 13.44
C GLY A 57 0.59 -26.22 12.50
N VAL A 58 0.73 -24.92 12.81
CA VAL A 58 1.65 -24.03 12.10
C VAL A 58 3.08 -24.58 12.26
N ARG A 59 3.85 -24.50 11.19
CA ARG A 59 5.26 -24.94 11.16
C ARG A 59 6.24 -23.81 10.86
N ARG A 60 5.74 -22.71 10.30
CA ARG A 60 6.55 -21.54 9.97
C ARG A 60 5.79 -20.25 10.27
N VAL A 61 6.50 -19.27 10.80
CA VAL A 61 6.00 -17.91 11.02
C VAL A 61 6.80 -16.94 10.16
N SER A 62 6.10 -16.16 9.34
CA SER A 62 6.65 -14.99 8.63
C SER A 62 6.42 -13.75 9.50
N TRP A 63 7.48 -13.23 10.11
CA TRP A 63 7.43 -12.11 11.04
C TRP A 63 7.74 -10.79 10.34
N GLY A 64 6.77 -9.87 10.29
CA GLY A 64 6.91 -8.53 9.75
C GLY A 64 8.06 -7.78 10.40
N TYR A 65 9.12 -7.50 9.64
CA TYR A 65 10.28 -6.77 10.13
C TYR A 65 10.09 -5.26 9.90
N TYR A 66 10.16 -4.48 10.98
CA TYR A 66 10.02 -3.02 10.94
C TYR A 66 11.17 -2.33 11.67
N GLY A 67 12.42 -2.73 11.35
CA GLY A 67 13.62 -2.18 11.99
C GLY A 67 13.93 -2.77 13.36
N ASP A 68 13.46 -4.00 13.60
CA ASP A 68 13.49 -4.67 14.91
C ASP A 68 14.91 -4.75 15.52
N GLY A 69 15.95 -4.87 14.70
CA GLY A 69 17.34 -4.96 15.18
C GLY A 69 17.95 -3.63 15.64
N HIS A 70 17.42 -2.51 15.18
CA HIS A 70 17.87 -1.16 15.55
C HIS A 70 16.81 -0.34 16.31
N GLY A 71 15.81 -1.01 16.89
CA GLY A 71 14.87 -0.41 17.85
C GLY A 71 13.51 -0.02 17.28
N GLY A 72 13.21 -0.40 16.04
CA GLY A 72 11.93 -0.17 15.39
C GLY A 72 11.77 1.23 14.81
N TRP A 73 10.61 1.47 14.19
CA TRP A 73 10.25 2.77 13.65
C TRP A 73 9.90 3.82 14.72
N LEU A 74 9.98 5.08 14.33
CA LEU A 74 9.53 6.21 15.13
C LEU A 74 8.00 6.25 15.18
N MET A 75 7.43 5.73 16.26
CA MET A 75 5.97 5.68 16.46
C MET A 75 5.40 7.04 16.91
N PRO A 76 4.20 7.45 16.43
CA PRO A 76 3.48 8.63 16.90
C PRO A 76 2.80 8.36 18.26
N ALA A 77 3.61 8.00 19.26
CA ALA A 77 3.15 7.42 20.53
C ALA A 77 2.24 8.36 21.35
N ALA A 78 2.29 9.68 21.13
CA ALA A 78 1.43 10.65 21.81
C ALA A 78 0.01 10.76 21.18
N HIS A 79 -0.27 10.08 20.06
CA HIS A 79 -1.57 10.11 19.40
C HIS A 79 -2.51 9.02 19.97
N ALA A 80 -3.69 9.41 20.48
CA ALA A 80 -4.49 8.53 21.35
C ALA A 80 -5.90 8.15 20.85
N GLU A 81 -6.41 8.59 19.68
CA GLU A 81 -7.85 8.44 19.35
C GLU A 81 -8.20 7.67 18.05
N ASP A 82 -9.25 6.82 18.17
CA ASP A 82 -10.19 6.24 17.18
C ASP A 82 -9.68 5.46 15.96
N TYR A 83 -9.09 4.30 16.27
CA TYR A 83 -8.41 3.33 15.41
C TYR A 83 -6.92 3.66 15.27
N GLN A 84 -6.11 2.79 15.89
CA GLN A 84 -4.68 2.91 16.17
C GLN A 84 -4.25 3.78 17.37
N GLY A 85 -5.12 4.10 18.33
CA GLY A 85 -4.69 4.62 19.66
C GLY A 85 -3.75 3.69 20.45
N GLY A 86 -3.34 2.55 19.87
CA GLY A 86 -2.29 1.67 20.34
C GLY A 86 -0.87 2.09 19.97
N TRP A 87 -0.64 3.26 19.37
CA TRP A 87 0.71 3.74 19.05
C TRP A 87 1.65 3.75 20.26
N GLN A 88 1.16 4.23 21.41
CA GLN A 88 1.94 4.18 22.66
C GLN A 88 2.23 2.74 23.07
N ARG A 89 1.25 1.84 22.96
CA ARG A 89 1.41 0.42 23.31
C ARG A 89 2.40 -0.28 22.39
N CYS A 90 2.38 0.02 21.10
CA CYS A 90 3.36 -0.48 20.14
C CYS A 90 4.78 0.03 20.49
N ALA A 91 4.93 1.33 20.77
CA ALA A 91 6.21 1.88 21.21
C ALA A 91 6.71 1.26 22.53
N ASP A 92 5.81 1.05 23.50
CA ASP A 92 6.11 0.39 24.77
C ASP A 92 6.52 -1.08 24.55
N THR A 93 5.83 -1.77 23.64
CA THR A 93 6.13 -3.15 23.24
C THR A 93 7.55 -3.26 22.67
N TYR A 94 7.93 -2.40 21.72
CA TYR A 94 9.29 -2.37 21.20
C TYR A 94 10.33 -2.13 22.32
N ARG A 95 10.03 -1.24 23.28
CA ARG A 95 10.93 -1.02 24.44
C ARG A 95 11.05 -2.23 25.36
N LEU A 96 9.95 -2.95 25.58
CA LEU A 96 9.92 -4.15 26.44
C LEU A 96 10.65 -5.35 25.80
N LEU A 97 10.51 -5.51 24.48
CA LEU A 97 11.13 -6.61 23.75
C LEU A 97 12.57 -6.32 23.33
N GLY A 98 12.91 -5.04 23.13
CA GLY A 98 14.18 -4.60 22.57
C GLY A 98 14.29 -4.91 21.07
N ASN A 99 14.43 -6.20 20.74
CA ASN A 99 14.41 -6.72 19.37
C ASN A 99 13.28 -7.76 19.26
N PRO A 100 12.07 -7.34 18.81
CA PRO A 100 10.92 -8.23 18.71
C PRO A 100 11.17 -9.46 17.84
N LEU A 101 11.79 -9.30 16.67
CA LEU A 101 12.17 -10.43 15.81
C LEU A 101 13.04 -11.46 16.54
N ARG A 102 14.06 -11.04 17.31
CA ARG A 102 14.89 -12.00 18.07
C ARG A 102 14.07 -12.73 19.12
N VAL A 103 13.19 -12.04 19.83
CA VAL A 103 12.29 -12.68 20.81
C VAL A 103 11.36 -13.68 20.12
N ALA A 104 10.84 -13.34 18.94
CA ALA A 104 10.02 -14.21 18.12
C ALA A 104 10.77 -15.46 17.65
N VAL A 105 12.02 -15.32 17.18
CA VAL A 105 12.90 -16.43 16.79
C VAL A 105 13.16 -17.36 17.98
N GLU A 106 13.62 -16.81 19.11
CA GLU A 106 13.94 -17.60 20.31
C GLU A 106 12.72 -18.37 20.82
N SER A 107 11.54 -17.74 20.84
CA SER A 107 10.29 -18.39 21.22
C SER A 107 9.82 -19.41 20.19
N GLY A 108 9.88 -19.10 18.90
CA GLY A 108 9.49 -19.99 17.82
C GLY A 108 10.31 -21.28 17.82
N HIS A 109 11.63 -21.17 17.95
CA HIS A 109 12.55 -22.32 18.00
C HIS A 109 12.29 -23.23 19.21
N LYS A 110 11.93 -22.68 20.38
CA LYS A 110 11.52 -23.49 21.55
C LYS A 110 10.31 -24.37 21.27
N HIS A 111 9.41 -23.93 20.37
CA HIS A 111 8.21 -24.64 19.98
C HIS A 111 8.33 -25.37 18.64
N GLY A 112 9.54 -25.47 18.08
CA GLY A 112 9.81 -26.20 16.83
C GLY A 112 9.27 -25.53 15.57
N LEU A 113 9.06 -24.21 15.60
CA LEU A 113 8.68 -23.40 14.45
C LEU A 113 9.92 -22.90 13.70
N GLU A 114 9.84 -22.84 12.38
CA GLU A 114 10.72 -21.97 11.59
C GLU A 114 10.25 -20.51 11.68
N VAL A 115 11.16 -19.56 11.78
CA VAL A 115 10.85 -18.12 11.81
C VAL A 115 11.59 -17.41 10.69
N TYR A 116 10.83 -16.80 9.79
CA TYR A 116 11.33 -16.03 8.66
C TYR A 116 11.11 -14.55 8.93
N ALA A 117 12.10 -13.71 8.62
CA ALA A 117 11.85 -12.27 8.57
C ALA A 117 11.08 -11.93 7.30
N TYR A 118 9.93 -11.29 7.43
CA TYR A 118 9.14 -10.77 6.33
C TYR A 118 9.55 -9.33 6.05
N PHE A 119 10.47 -9.17 5.11
CA PHE A 119 11.11 -7.90 4.79
C PHE A 119 10.47 -7.22 3.59
N LYS A 120 10.10 -5.95 3.78
CA LYS A 120 9.53 -5.10 2.76
C LYS A 120 10.48 -3.93 2.46
N PRO A 121 11.41 -4.02 1.48
CA PRO A 121 12.47 -3.00 1.31
C PRO A 121 11.93 -1.57 1.09
N TYR A 122 10.80 -1.45 0.39
CA TYR A 122 10.16 -0.16 0.13
C TYR A 122 9.31 0.35 1.30
N GLU A 123 9.04 -0.47 2.30
CA GLU A 123 8.25 -0.12 3.48
C GLU A 123 9.18 0.39 4.58
N THR A 124 9.34 1.71 4.65
CA THR A 124 10.22 2.37 5.64
C THR A 124 9.60 3.65 6.21
N GLY A 125 8.34 3.94 5.85
CA GLY A 125 7.59 5.08 6.36
C GLY A 125 6.21 5.12 5.74
N ALA A 126 5.24 4.55 6.45
CA ALA A 126 3.85 4.58 6.03
C ALA A 126 3.44 6.04 5.77
N GLY A 127 2.62 6.30 4.76
CA GLY A 127 2.10 7.65 4.50
C GLY A 127 1.08 8.16 5.53
N MET A 128 1.29 7.90 6.82
CA MET A 128 0.50 8.46 7.92
C MET A 128 0.78 9.95 8.02
N LEU A 129 -0.26 10.76 7.86
CA LEU A 129 -0.15 12.22 7.68
C LEU A 129 -0.98 12.95 8.73
N PHE A 130 -0.35 13.83 9.49
CA PHE A 130 -1.04 14.82 10.32
C PHE A 130 -1.26 16.12 9.54
N PRO A 131 -2.47 16.70 9.50
CA PRO A 131 -2.73 17.93 8.75
C PRO A 131 -1.81 19.10 9.15
N GLU A 132 -1.38 19.93 8.21
CA GLU A 132 -0.27 20.89 8.38
C GLU A 132 -0.45 21.85 9.57
N GLY A 133 -1.65 22.35 9.84
CA GLY A 133 -1.96 23.22 10.99
C GLY A 133 -2.40 22.50 12.26
N SER A 134 -2.43 21.17 12.28
CA SER A 134 -2.84 20.39 13.46
C SER A 134 -1.78 20.41 14.57
N PRO A 135 -2.18 20.34 15.86
CA PRO A 135 -1.23 20.15 16.96
C PRO A 135 -0.32 18.93 16.77
N GLU A 136 -0.89 17.82 16.29
CA GLU A 136 -0.18 16.56 16.05
C GLU A 136 0.94 16.71 15.03
N ALA A 137 0.75 17.52 13.98
CA ALA A 137 1.80 17.80 13.02
C ALA A 137 2.99 18.55 13.66
N GLY A 138 2.74 19.45 14.62
CA GLY A 138 3.78 20.16 15.35
C GLY A 138 4.50 19.30 16.39
N GLU A 139 3.80 18.36 17.02
CA GLU A 139 4.34 17.53 18.11
C GLU A 139 5.00 16.24 17.60
N MET A 140 4.44 15.61 16.57
CA MET A 140 4.82 14.27 16.11
C MET A 140 5.23 14.21 14.64
N GLY A 141 5.12 15.32 13.91
CA GLY A 141 5.53 15.41 12.50
C GLY A 141 7.03 15.18 12.32
N LEU A 142 7.38 14.34 11.35
CA LEU A 142 8.78 13.97 11.06
C LEU A 142 9.26 14.53 9.73
N LEU A 143 8.43 14.47 8.67
CA LEU A 143 8.81 14.95 7.34
C LEU A 143 7.68 15.72 6.66
N PRO A 144 8.00 16.83 5.94
CA PRO A 144 6.98 17.60 5.24
C PRO A 144 6.39 16.82 4.06
N HIS A 145 5.08 16.96 3.89
CA HIS A 145 4.31 16.42 2.78
C HIS A 145 3.20 17.42 2.42
N LEU A 146 2.71 17.37 1.18
CA LEU A 146 1.58 18.20 0.78
C LEU A 146 0.36 17.81 1.62
N GLY A 147 -0.23 18.80 2.29
CA GLY A 147 -1.30 18.58 3.27
C GLY A 147 -0.83 18.44 4.72
N GLY A 148 0.45 18.22 5.03
CA GLY A 148 0.80 17.92 6.41
C GLY A 148 2.24 17.51 6.72
N GLN A 149 2.38 16.82 7.84
CA GLN A 149 3.62 16.19 8.29
C GLN A 149 3.43 14.68 8.37
N LEU A 150 4.33 13.94 7.72
CA LEU A 150 4.38 12.48 7.81
C LEU A 150 4.87 12.05 9.18
N ALA A 151 4.34 10.94 9.67
CA ALA A 151 4.75 10.26 10.90
C ALA A 151 4.97 8.76 10.62
N TRP A 152 5.33 8.00 11.65
CA TRP A 152 5.50 6.54 11.58
C TRP A 152 6.46 6.07 10.49
N MET A 153 7.76 6.25 10.73
CA MET A 153 8.81 5.89 9.78
C MET A 153 10.10 5.45 10.45
N ASP A 154 10.90 4.75 9.68
CA ASP A 154 12.25 4.35 10.05
C ASP A 154 13.14 5.59 10.31
N PRO A 155 13.98 5.60 11.38
CA PRO A 155 14.93 6.68 11.63
C PRO A 155 15.81 7.02 10.42
N PHE A 156 16.20 6.03 9.61
CA PHE A 156 16.99 6.25 8.40
C PHE A 156 16.28 7.17 7.40
N VAL A 157 14.95 7.04 7.24
CA VAL A 157 14.17 7.88 6.32
C VAL A 157 14.09 9.31 6.82
N ARG A 158 13.83 9.51 8.12
CA ARG A 158 13.83 10.83 8.77
C ARG A 158 15.17 11.54 8.56
N ASP A 159 16.28 10.82 8.75
CA ASP A 159 17.62 11.40 8.67
C ASP A 159 18.11 11.55 7.22
N ASN A 160 17.46 10.89 6.26
CA ASN A 160 17.86 10.87 4.84
C ASN A 160 16.67 11.07 3.89
N PRO A 161 15.89 12.15 4.05
CA PRO A 161 14.60 12.30 3.37
C PRO A 161 14.70 12.49 1.86
N THR A 162 15.91 12.77 1.35
CA THR A 162 16.16 12.97 -0.08
C THR A 162 16.52 11.68 -0.83
N LEU A 163 16.77 10.58 -0.11
CA LEU A 163 17.01 9.25 -0.69
C LEU A 163 15.72 8.51 -1.06
N ARG A 164 14.55 9.07 -0.69
CA ARG A 164 13.24 8.57 -1.11
C ARG A 164 13.07 8.63 -2.63
N ILE A 165 12.16 7.81 -3.15
CA ILE A 165 11.78 7.82 -4.56
C ILE A 165 11.23 9.20 -4.91
N ARG A 166 11.87 9.86 -5.87
CA ARG A 166 11.63 11.25 -6.25
C ARG A 166 10.67 11.37 -7.42
N ARG A 167 9.82 12.39 -7.37
CA ARG A 167 8.96 12.81 -8.48
C ARG A 167 9.76 13.52 -9.59
N ARG A 168 9.28 13.45 -10.84
CA ARG A 168 9.79 14.28 -11.94
C ARG A 168 9.61 15.78 -11.66
N ASP A 169 10.51 16.59 -12.20
CA ASP A 169 10.53 18.04 -12.05
C ASP A 169 9.72 18.72 -13.19
N ASP A 170 8.39 18.65 -13.14
CA ASP A 170 7.49 19.21 -14.17
C ASP A 170 6.45 20.21 -13.61
N VAL A 171 6.46 20.50 -12.31
CA VAL A 171 5.56 21.48 -11.69
C VAL A 171 6.25 22.83 -11.65
N PRO A 172 5.75 23.85 -12.38
CA PRO A 172 6.34 25.18 -12.37
C PRO A 172 6.30 25.80 -10.96
N PRO A 173 7.35 26.51 -10.50
CA PRO A 173 7.38 27.14 -9.18
C PRO A 173 6.17 28.06 -8.92
N GLU A 174 5.75 28.82 -9.93
CA GLU A 174 4.64 29.76 -9.87
C GLU A 174 3.28 29.10 -9.63
N ALA A 175 3.11 27.82 -10.03
CA ALA A 175 1.88 27.08 -9.81
C ALA A 175 1.53 26.94 -8.32
N ARG A 176 2.55 26.95 -7.44
CA ARG A 176 2.35 26.83 -5.98
C ARG A 176 1.70 28.06 -5.36
N THR A 177 1.81 29.21 -6.01
CA THR A 177 1.32 30.51 -5.51
C THR A 177 0.27 31.15 -6.41
N ALA A 178 -0.03 30.54 -7.56
CA ALA A 178 -1.00 31.06 -8.52
C ALA A 178 -2.39 31.21 -7.86
N ALA A 179 -2.99 32.40 -7.99
CA ALA A 179 -4.35 32.62 -7.54
C ALA A 179 -5.33 31.84 -8.43
N ILE A 180 -6.28 31.12 -7.82
CA ILE A 180 -7.33 30.42 -8.56
C ILE A 180 -8.38 31.46 -8.96
N ARG A 181 -8.60 31.59 -10.27
CA ARG A 181 -9.58 32.52 -10.87
C ARG A 181 -10.83 31.82 -11.36
N THR A 182 -10.66 30.57 -11.76
CA THR A 182 -11.75 29.73 -12.27
C THR A 182 -11.63 28.34 -11.70
N ILE A 183 -12.75 27.77 -11.26
CA ILE A 183 -12.88 26.35 -10.91
C ILE A 183 -13.93 25.75 -11.83
N ARG A 184 -13.62 24.59 -12.42
CA ARG A 184 -14.59 23.79 -13.18
C ARG A 184 -14.87 22.53 -12.40
N LEU A 185 -16.15 22.28 -12.13
CA LEU A 185 -16.67 21.06 -11.54
C LEU A 185 -17.28 20.21 -12.64
N ILE A 186 -16.90 18.94 -12.74
CA ILE A 186 -17.23 18.06 -13.87
C ILE A 186 -17.99 16.85 -13.33
N LYS A 187 -19.26 16.71 -13.73
CA LYS A 187 -20.09 15.54 -13.45
C LYS A 187 -19.71 14.41 -14.43
N GLN A 188 -19.85 13.15 -14.01
CA GLN A 188 -19.57 11.99 -14.87
C GLN A 188 -20.51 11.84 -16.08
N ASP A 189 -21.61 12.62 -16.16
CA ASP A 189 -22.61 12.55 -17.22
C ASP A 189 -23.25 13.93 -17.49
N ALA A 190 -24.10 14.03 -18.52
CA ALA A 190 -24.77 15.26 -18.94
C ALA A 190 -26.13 15.54 -18.26
N LEU A 191 -26.62 14.67 -17.38
CA LEU A 191 -27.93 14.83 -16.76
C LEU A 191 -27.99 16.10 -15.90
N PRO A 192 -29.16 16.75 -15.77
CA PRO A 192 -29.33 17.88 -14.87
C PRO A 192 -28.84 17.58 -13.46
N THR A 193 -28.43 18.63 -12.75
CA THR A 193 -28.00 18.55 -11.35
C THR A 193 -28.80 19.53 -10.52
N ARG A 194 -29.05 19.18 -9.25
CA ARG A 194 -29.64 20.08 -8.27
C ARG A 194 -28.73 21.23 -7.83
N ILE A 195 -27.42 21.14 -8.09
CA ILE A 195 -26.48 22.20 -7.72
C ILE A 195 -26.78 23.48 -8.51
N THR A 196 -27.14 24.54 -7.79
CA THR A 196 -27.25 25.92 -8.30
C THR A 196 -26.18 26.80 -7.65
N ARG A 197 -26.13 28.07 -8.05
CA ARG A 197 -25.20 29.06 -7.48
C ARG A 197 -25.36 29.15 -5.97
N GLU A 198 -26.59 29.19 -5.50
CA GLU A 198 -26.96 29.42 -4.10
C GLU A 198 -26.49 28.28 -3.21
N HIS A 199 -26.40 27.07 -3.76
CA HIS A 199 -25.97 25.87 -3.04
C HIS A 199 -24.45 25.75 -2.90
N VAL A 200 -23.67 26.34 -3.81
CA VAL A 200 -22.21 26.15 -3.82
C VAL A 200 -21.53 26.95 -2.72
N GLN A 201 -20.75 26.26 -1.89
CA GLN A 201 -19.91 26.85 -0.86
C GLN A 201 -18.44 26.67 -1.21
N VAL A 202 -17.67 27.76 -1.04
CA VAL A 202 -16.21 27.76 -1.17
C VAL A 202 -15.62 27.89 0.22
N TRP A 203 -14.70 26.99 0.56
CA TRP A 203 -13.96 26.99 1.81
C TRP A 203 -12.47 27.03 1.52
N THR A 204 -11.68 27.66 2.39
CA THR A 204 -10.23 27.71 2.26
C THR A 204 -9.53 27.46 3.59
N SER A 205 -8.28 27.03 3.51
CA SER A 205 -7.38 26.96 4.65
C SER A 205 -5.96 27.28 4.17
N PRO A 206 -5.18 28.07 4.92
CA PRO A 206 -3.77 28.29 4.61
C PRO A 206 -2.89 27.06 4.92
N ASP A 207 -3.32 26.21 5.86
CA ASP A 207 -2.53 25.17 6.53
C ASP A 207 -3.26 23.82 6.65
N ASN A 208 -4.30 23.59 5.83
CA ASN A 208 -5.08 22.35 5.83
C ASN A 208 -5.65 21.98 7.22
N TRP A 209 -5.96 22.97 8.04
CA TRP A 209 -6.59 22.77 9.34
C TRP A 209 -7.79 23.71 9.48
N ARG A 210 -8.92 23.17 9.92
CA ARG A 210 -10.17 23.88 10.22
C ARG A 210 -10.52 24.90 9.15
N TYR A 211 -10.88 24.40 7.98
CA TYR A 211 -11.24 25.22 6.83
C TYR A 211 -12.32 26.23 7.22
N GLN A 212 -12.26 27.41 6.61
CA GLN A 212 -13.21 28.48 6.83
C GLN A 212 -13.99 28.80 5.56
N PRO A 213 -15.27 29.21 5.66
CA PRO A 213 -16.01 29.70 4.51
C PRO A 213 -15.29 30.91 3.90
N ALA A 214 -14.99 30.84 2.61
CA ALA A 214 -14.38 31.94 1.88
C ALA A 214 -15.46 32.94 1.46
N ARG A 215 -15.30 34.20 1.85
CA ARG A 215 -16.15 35.30 1.39
C ARG A 215 -15.71 35.75 0.00
N VAL A 216 -16.10 34.99 -1.01
CA VAL A 216 -15.79 35.29 -2.41
C VAL A 216 -17.08 35.43 -3.20
N ASP A 217 -17.11 36.44 -4.07
CA ASP A 217 -18.08 36.47 -5.15
C ASP A 217 -17.52 35.70 -6.34
N PHE A 218 -18.41 35.07 -7.09
CA PHE A 218 -18.09 34.36 -8.32
C PHE A 218 -19.29 34.44 -9.24
N THR A 219 -19.22 33.93 -10.45
CA THR A 219 -20.38 33.60 -11.30
C THR A 219 -20.44 32.09 -11.47
N LEU A 220 -21.64 31.52 -11.50
CA LEU A 220 -21.82 30.11 -11.87
C LEU A 220 -22.44 30.03 -13.25
N SER A 221 -21.75 29.39 -14.19
CA SER A 221 -22.29 29.02 -15.49
C SER A 221 -22.27 27.52 -15.68
N GLN A 222 -23.08 27.03 -16.63
CA GLN A 222 -23.24 25.61 -16.89
C GLN A 222 -23.12 25.33 -18.38
N SER A 223 -22.43 24.25 -18.73
CA SER A 223 -22.28 23.73 -20.08
C SER A 223 -22.44 22.21 -20.09
N VAL A 224 -22.70 21.68 -21.28
CA VAL A 224 -22.50 20.27 -21.60
C VAL A 224 -21.38 20.21 -22.62
N GLU A 225 -20.35 19.42 -22.33
CA GLU A 225 -19.13 19.34 -23.11
C GLU A 225 -18.71 17.88 -23.29
N PRO A 226 -18.03 17.52 -24.38
CA PRO A 226 -17.47 16.17 -24.51
C PRO A 226 -16.34 15.96 -23.49
N ALA A 227 -16.35 14.80 -22.82
CA ALA A 227 -15.30 14.42 -21.89
C ALA A 227 -13.94 14.37 -22.61
N PRO A 228 -12.90 15.07 -22.13
CA PRO A 228 -11.62 15.16 -22.84
C PRO A 228 -10.82 13.86 -22.83
N ARG A 229 -11.14 12.95 -21.90
CA ARG A 229 -10.47 11.66 -21.68
C ARG A 229 -11.42 10.69 -21.01
N GLU A 230 -11.05 9.41 -21.04
CA GLU A 230 -11.67 8.42 -20.18
C GLU A 230 -11.36 8.72 -18.70
N VAL A 231 -12.36 8.49 -17.85
CA VAL A 231 -12.26 8.61 -16.40
C VAL A 231 -12.63 7.27 -15.79
N GLN A 232 -11.71 6.76 -14.97
CA GLN A 232 -11.92 5.57 -14.14
C GLN A 232 -11.89 5.97 -12.66
N ASP A 233 -12.63 5.25 -11.84
CA ASP A 233 -12.48 5.35 -10.38
C ASP A 233 -11.26 4.54 -9.88
N HIS A 234 -11.00 4.62 -8.58
CA HIS A 234 -9.93 3.87 -7.92
C HIS A 234 -10.00 2.35 -8.11
N GLU A 235 -11.18 1.76 -8.34
CA GLU A 235 -11.35 0.31 -8.59
C GLU A 235 -11.15 -0.04 -10.08
N GLY A 236 -10.91 0.95 -10.94
CA GLY A 236 -10.78 0.78 -12.38
C GLY A 236 -12.11 0.77 -13.13
N ASN A 237 -13.23 1.08 -12.47
CA ASN A 237 -14.51 1.17 -13.17
C ASN A 237 -14.53 2.42 -14.04
N VAL A 238 -14.85 2.25 -15.32
CA VAL A 238 -15.05 3.38 -16.24
C VAL A 238 -16.30 4.16 -15.83
N LEU A 239 -16.11 5.40 -15.38
CA LEU A 239 -17.20 6.32 -15.02
C LEU A 239 -17.71 7.10 -16.25
N THR A 240 -16.79 7.50 -17.12
CA THR A 240 -17.08 8.29 -18.32
C THR A 240 -16.06 7.95 -19.41
N ARG A 241 -16.50 7.71 -20.64
CA ARG A 241 -15.59 7.53 -21.79
C ARG A 241 -15.24 8.86 -22.44
N GLN A 242 -14.07 8.90 -23.08
CA GLN A 242 -13.69 10.06 -23.90
C GLN A 242 -14.76 10.36 -24.95
N GLY A 243 -15.15 11.63 -25.06
CA GLY A 243 -16.14 12.11 -26.01
C GLY A 243 -17.60 11.96 -25.56
N GLU A 244 -17.89 11.26 -24.46
CA GLU A 244 -19.24 11.26 -23.87
C GLU A 244 -19.58 12.63 -23.30
N ASP A 245 -20.84 13.05 -23.43
CA ASP A 245 -21.28 14.35 -22.94
C ASP A 245 -21.28 14.38 -21.39
N VAL A 246 -20.58 15.37 -20.83
CA VAL A 246 -20.50 15.65 -19.40
C VAL A 246 -21.02 17.03 -19.07
N ARG A 247 -21.65 17.17 -17.91
CA ARG A 247 -22.09 18.46 -17.39
C ARG A 247 -20.97 19.13 -16.62
N VAL A 248 -20.69 20.38 -16.97
CA VAL A 248 -19.66 21.19 -16.31
C VAL A 248 -20.29 22.41 -15.67
N LEU A 249 -19.95 22.64 -14.39
CA LEU A 249 -20.25 23.87 -13.67
C LEU A 249 -18.98 24.70 -13.58
N THR A 250 -19.02 25.94 -14.07
CA THR A 250 -17.86 26.85 -14.06
C THR A 250 -18.09 27.97 -13.06
N LEU A 251 -17.26 28.00 -12.01
CA LEU A 251 -17.15 29.10 -11.06
C LEU A 251 -16.08 30.04 -11.58
N ALA A 252 -16.43 31.27 -11.97
CA ALA A 252 -15.49 32.26 -12.50
C ALA A 252 -15.49 33.56 -11.68
N GLY A 253 -14.40 34.33 -11.74
CA GLY A 253 -14.26 35.59 -11.01
C GLY A 253 -13.68 35.45 -9.60
N LEU A 254 -13.10 34.29 -9.29
CA LEU A 254 -12.48 34.01 -7.99
C LEU A 254 -11.15 34.78 -7.80
N ASP A 255 -10.69 34.89 -6.55
CA ASP A 255 -9.32 35.33 -6.19
C ASP A 255 -8.79 34.51 -5.00
N LEU A 256 -8.78 33.17 -5.12
CA LEU A 256 -8.38 32.30 -4.01
C LEU A 256 -6.86 32.15 -3.99
N LYS A 257 -6.24 32.56 -2.88
CA LYS A 257 -4.78 32.56 -2.69
C LYS A 257 -4.30 31.52 -1.68
N ASP A 258 -5.15 31.17 -0.71
CA ASP A 258 -4.87 30.12 0.27
C ASP A 258 -4.58 28.80 -0.44
N ARG A 259 -3.54 28.10 0.03
CA ARG A 259 -2.98 26.89 -0.60
C ARG A 259 -3.99 25.77 -0.76
N TYR A 260 -4.90 25.63 0.20
CA TYR A 260 -5.93 24.61 0.24
C TYR A 260 -7.30 25.24 0.00
N VAL A 261 -8.01 24.73 -1.01
CA VAL A 261 -9.35 25.17 -1.39
C VAL A 261 -10.27 23.96 -1.39
N LEU A 262 -11.46 24.12 -0.85
CA LEU A 262 -12.50 23.10 -0.80
C LEU A 262 -13.79 23.63 -1.41
N ILE A 263 -14.45 22.79 -2.20
CA ILE A 263 -15.78 23.04 -2.74
C ILE A 263 -16.74 22.02 -2.14
N THR A 264 -17.89 22.50 -1.70
CA THR A 264 -18.97 21.70 -1.11
C THR A 264 -20.31 22.38 -1.35
N THR A 265 -21.40 21.78 -0.89
CA THR A 265 -22.76 22.30 -1.01
C THR A 265 -23.44 22.51 0.34
N ASP A 266 -24.58 23.18 0.38
CA ASP A 266 -25.40 23.35 1.59
C ASP A 266 -26.51 22.29 1.77
N PHE A 267 -26.59 21.28 0.90
CA PHE A 267 -27.55 20.18 1.03
C PHE A 267 -27.39 19.44 2.35
N ASP A 268 -28.52 19.15 3.01
CA ASP A 268 -28.63 18.37 4.24
C ASP A 268 -29.38 17.04 4.02
N ASP A 269 -30.08 16.88 2.90
CA ASP A 269 -30.81 15.68 2.51
C ASP A 269 -30.80 15.39 1.00
N GLY A 270 -31.54 14.36 0.60
CA GLY A 270 -31.77 13.98 -0.80
C GLY A 270 -30.64 13.16 -1.44
N PRO A 271 -30.96 12.40 -2.50
CA PRO A 271 -29.95 11.62 -3.22
C PRO A 271 -28.99 12.56 -3.97
N ALA A 272 -27.69 12.29 -3.87
CA ALA A 272 -26.70 13.01 -4.63
C ALA A 272 -26.77 12.66 -6.13
N ASP A 273 -26.61 13.66 -6.99
CA ASP A 273 -26.59 13.49 -8.44
C ASP A 273 -25.25 13.90 -9.09
N PHE A 274 -24.40 14.65 -8.38
CA PHE A 274 -23.15 15.18 -8.92
C PHE A 274 -21.96 14.32 -8.48
N CYS A 275 -21.72 13.25 -9.23
CA CYS A 275 -20.63 12.30 -8.96
C CYS A 275 -19.53 12.35 -10.03
N ASN A 276 -18.28 12.13 -9.63
CA ASN A 276 -17.16 11.77 -10.51
C ASN A 276 -15.98 11.22 -9.67
N ALA A 277 -14.89 10.77 -10.30
CA ALA A 277 -13.63 10.50 -9.60
C ALA A 277 -13.02 11.80 -9.07
N GLY A 278 -12.43 11.82 -7.87
CA GLY A 278 -11.88 13.04 -7.27
C GLY A 278 -10.84 13.76 -8.14
N THR A 279 -9.96 13.01 -8.81
CA THR A 279 -8.98 13.53 -9.78
C THR A 279 -9.56 14.00 -11.12
N ALA A 280 -10.88 13.87 -11.30
CA ALA A 280 -11.59 14.28 -12.51
C ALA A 280 -12.77 15.23 -12.23
N ILE A 281 -13.24 15.31 -10.98
CA ILE A 281 -14.41 16.11 -10.61
C ILE A 281 -14.11 17.61 -10.59
N MET A 282 -12.84 18.01 -10.40
CA MET A 282 -12.45 19.42 -10.25
C MET A 282 -11.19 19.73 -11.03
N THR A 283 -11.17 20.89 -11.70
CA THR A 283 -9.97 21.53 -12.23
C THR A 283 -9.93 23.00 -11.83
N ALA A 284 -8.74 23.55 -11.58
CA ALA A 284 -8.53 24.93 -11.14
C ALA A 284 -7.63 25.65 -12.14
N TYR A 285 -7.95 26.92 -12.46
CA TYR A 285 -7.23 27.71 -13.46
C TYR A 285 -6.80 29.07 -12.91
N ASP A 286 -5.67 29.56 -13.42
CA ASP A 286 -5.12 30.89 -13.12
C ASP A 286 -5.79 32.00 -13.96
N ALA A 287 -5.25 33.23 -13.86
CA ALA A 287 -5.76 34.39 -14.60
C ALA A 287 -5.53 34.34 -16.11
N ASP A 288 -4.55 33.56 -16.56
CA ASP A 288 -4.24 33.36 -17.97
C ASP A 288 -5.02 32.17 -18.55
N GLY A 289 -5.89 31.53 -17.75
CA GLY A 289 -6.65 30.34 -18.14
C GLY A 289 -5.81 29.07 -18.19
N ARG A 290 -4.62 29.06 -17.57
CA ARG A 290 -3.78 27.86 -17.46
C ARG A 290 -4.25 27.02 -16.28
N GLU A 291 -4.34 25.71 -16.47
CA GLU A 291 -4.63 24.79 -15.37
C GLU A 291 -3.51 24.86 -14.33
N ILE A 292 -3.88 24.94 -13.06
CA ILE A 292 -2.96 24.95 -11.93
C ILE A 292 -2.74 23.49 -11.50
N PRO A 293 -1.51 22.94 -11.61
CA PRO A 293 -1.21 21.62 -11.08
C PRO A 293 -1.50 21.52 -9.58
N GLY A 294 -2.22 20.47 -9.20
CA GLY A 294 -2.53 20.19 -7.81
C GLY A 294 -2.95 18.75 -7.56
N VAL A 295 -3.27 18.46 -6.30
CA VAL A 295 -3.72 17.16 -5.81
C VAL A 295 -5.05 17.33 -5.08
N PHE A 296 -5.75 16.22 -4.87
CA PHE A 296 -7.12 16.25 -4.38
C PHE A 296 -7.26 15.48 -3.07
N ALA A 297 -8.16 15.95 -2.21
CA ALA A 297 -8.64 15.20 -1.06
C ALA A 297 -10.12 14.90 -1.22
N THR A 298 -10.47 13.63 -1.03
CA THR A 298 -11.81 13.06 -1.25
C THR A 298 -12.49 12.62 0.06
N GLY A 299 -11.83 12.85 1.19
CA GLY A 299 -12.20 12.28 2.49
C GLY A 299 -11.71 10.84 2.70
N GLY A 300 -11.10 10.21 1.69
CA GLY A 300 -10.45 8.90 1.83
C GLY A 300 -9.12 9.00 2.58
N THR A 301 -8.89 8.07 3.52
CA THR A 301 -7.61 7.86 4.19
C THR A 301 -7.51 6.43 4.71
N VAL A 302 -6.29 5.97 4.99
CA VAL A 302 -6.02 4.67 5.64
C VAL A 302 -5.75 4.88 7.13
N TRP A 303 -4.96 5.89 7.47
CA TRP A 303 -4.64 6.26 8.86
C TRP A 303 -5.31 7.58 9.25
N THR A 304 -5.39 7.85 10.54
CA THR A 304 -5.89 9.12 11.10
C THR A 304 -7.28 9.53 10.58
N ALA A 305 -8.18 8.56 10.36
CA ALA A 305 -9.53 8.82 9.84
C ALA A 305 -10.35 9.77 10.73
N SER A 306 -10.08 9.77 12.04
CA SER A 306 -10.64 10.71 13.01
C SER A 306 -10.31 12.17 12.70
N LEU A 307 -9.11 12.45 12.16
CA LEU A 307 -8.64 13.78 11.80
C LEU A 307 -9.14 14.27 10.44
N VAL A 308 -9.69 13.37 9.62
CA VAL A 308 -10.24 13.72 8.30
C VAL A 308 -11.62 14.33 8.48
N ASN A 309 -11.63 15.65 8.65
CA ASN A 309 -12.81 16.47 8.80
C ASN A 309 -12.44 17.91 8.42
N PHE A 310 -12.99 18.46 7.34
CA PHE A 310 -12.59 19.81 6.92
C PHE A 310 -12.99 20.93 7.89
N ARG A 311 -14.02 20.71 8.73
CA ARG A 311 -14.55 21.72 9.66
C ARG A 311 -13.71 21.80 10.94
N GLU A 312 -13.43 20.65 11.53
CA GLU A 312 -12.82 20.55 12.86
C GLU A 312 -11.36 20.06 12.81
N GLY A 313 -10.99 19.39 11.72
CA GLY A 313 -9.71 18.75 11.48
C GLY A 313 -9.05 19.22 10.19
N GLY A 314 -8.46 18.29 9.44
CA GLY A 314 -7.86 18.55 8.13
C GLY A 314 -8.19 17.47 7.12
N LEU A 315 -7.46 17.43 6.01
CA LEU A 315 -7.70 16.48 4.91
C LEU A 315 -6.40 15.80 4.44
N THR A 316 -6.51 14.60 3.87
CA THR A 316 -5.35 13.86 3.34
C THR A 316 -5.23 14.08 1.83
N PHE A 317 -4.04 14.48 1.37
CA PHE A 317 -3.76 14.81 -0.04
C PHE A 317 -2.65 13.91 -0.62
N ASP A 318 -2.75 13.59 -1.91
CA ASP A 318 -1.76 12.82 -2.69
C ASP A 318 -1.38 11.48 -2.05
N TYR A 319 -2.40 10.66 -1.83
CA TYR A 319 -2.31 9.53 -0.92
C TYR A 319 -2.86 8.23 -1.55
N GLY A 320 -3.04 8.20 -2.87
CA GLY A 320 -3.54 7.06 -3.64
C GLY A 320 -5.07 6.99 -3.74
N TRP A 321 -5.79 7.84 -3.00
CA TRP A 321 -7.25 7.87 -2.94
C TRP A 321 -7.87 9.03 -3.74
N GLY A 322 -7.07 9.78 -4.49
CA GLY A 322 -7.56 10.88 -5.33
C GLY A 322 -8.57 10.43 -6.39
N ALA A 323 -8.45 9.20 -6.91
CA ALA A 323 -9.40 8.64 -7.87
C ALA A 323 -10.66 8.02 -7.23
N LYS A 324 -10.77 8.05 -5.89
CA LYS A 324 -11.99 7.62 -5.21
C LYS A 324 -13.19 8.42 -5.74
N ARG A 325 -14.31 7.73 -5.95
CA ARG A 325 -15.55 8.37 -6.38
C ARG A 325 -16.03 9.33 -5.29
N VAL A 326 -16.36 10.55 -5.69
CA VAL A 326 -16.89 11.61 -4.84
C VAL A 326 -18.26 12.00 -5.36
N ALA A 327 -19.20 12.19 -4.44
CA ALA A 327 -20.48 12.83 -4.70
C ALA A 327 -20.45 14.21 -4.02
N LEU A 328 -20.41 15.27 -4.82
CA LEU A 328 -20.18 16.63 -4.32
C LEU A 328 -21.38 17.17 -3.54
N ASP A 329 -22.57 16.76 -3.92
CA ASP A 329 -23.84 17.22 -3.36
C ASP A 329 -24.40 16.27 -2.29
N GLU A 330 -23.60 15.33 -1.76
CA GLU A 330 -23.99 14.60 -0.55
C GLU A 330 -24.05 15.54 0.68
N PRO A 331 -24.91 15.24 1.68
CA PRO A 331 -24.95 16.02 2.91
C PRO A 331 -23.58 16.15 3.55
N ASN A 332 -23.11 17.35 3.90
CA ASN A 332 -21.73 17.55 4.38
C ASN A 332 -21.61 17.82 5.89
N VAL A 333 -22.69 17.58 6.64
CA VAL A 333 -22.83 18.03 8.04
C VAL A 333 -21.70 17.51 8.94
N CYS A 334 -21.25 16.27 8.72
CA CYS A 334 -20.18 15.65 9.48
C CYS A 334 -18.77 16.18 9.13
N GLY A 335 -18.63 16.94 8.03
CA GLY A 335 -17.34 17.44 7.54
C GLY A 335 -16.44 16.39 6.87
N ARG A 336 -16.91 15.15 6.66
CA ARG A 336 -16.12 14.02 6.15
C ARG A 336 -16.47 13.57 4.72
N HIS A 337 -17.59 14.01 4.19
CA HIS A 337 -18.05 13.72 2.82
C HIS A 337 -18.82 14.92 2.24
N GLY A 338 -19.31 14.81 1.00
CA GLY A 338 -19.99 15.91 0.31
C GLY A 338 -19.06 17.05 -0.11
N PHE A 339 -17.78 16.78 -0.36
CA PHE A 339 -16.82 17.80 -0.76
C PHE A 339 -15.76 17.28 -1.73
N ILE A 340 -15.10 18.19 -2.42
CA ILE A 340 -13.79 17.97 -3.04
C ILE A 340 -12.84 19.09 -2.59
N ALA A 341 -11.63 18.73 -2.17
CA ALA A 341 -10.59 19.71 -1.87
C ALA A 341 -9.41 19.59 -2.82
N PHE A 342 -8.74 20.71 -3.04
CA PHE A 342 -7.63 20.89 -3.95
C PHE A 342 -6.48 21.59 -3.21
N ALA A 343 -5.28 21.04 -3.34
CA ALA A 343 -4.04 21.64 -2.89
C ALA A 343 -3.12 21.93 -4.08
N ARG A 344 -2.60 23.16 -4.17
CA ARG A 344 -1.64 23.54 -5.22
C ARG A 344 -0.33 22.79 -5.06
N GLY A 345 0.22 22.34 -6.20
CA GLY A 345 1.50 21.66 -6.28
C GLY A 345 1.41 20.13 -6.21
N ARG A 346 2.57 19.48 -6.07
CA ARG A 346 2.74 18.03 -5.98
C ARG A 346 3.81 17.72 -4.94
N ASN A 347 3.75 16.51 -4.36
CA ASN A 347 4.86 16.04 -3.54
C ASN A 347 6.12 15.84 -4.36
N ARG A 348 7.27 16.08 -3.73
CA ARG A 348 8.58 15.88 -4.38
C ARG A 348 9.08 14.44 -4.24
N TYR A 349 8.61 13.73 -3.22
CA TYR A 349 9.04 12.38 -2.88
C TYR A 349 7.81 11.57 -2.47
N LEU A 350 7.86 10.25 -2.71
CA LEU A 350 6.94 9.32 -2.07
C LEU A 350 7.09 9.38 -0.53
N PRO A 351 6.07 8.96 0.24
CA PRO A 351 6.07 9.09 1.70
C PRO A 351 7.31 8.53 2.38
N GLY A 352 7.50 7.21 2.33
CA GLY A 352 8.62 6.52 2.99
C GLY A 352 9.52 5.73 2.06
N ALA A 353 9.08 5.50 0.82
CA ALA A 353 9.74 4.52 -0.05
C ALA A 353 11.12 5.02 -0.50
N LEU A 354 12.16 4.27 -0.15
CA LEU A 354 13.55 4.55 -0.51
C LEU A 354 13.84 4.14 -1.97
N CYS A 355 14.72 4.88 -2.64
CA CYS A 355 15.09 4.58 -4.01
C CYS A 355 16.22 3.54 -4.05
N GLU A 356 15.91 2.38 -4.61
CA GLU A 356 16.78 1.23 -4.77
C GLU A 356 18.07 1.51 -5.57
N THR A 357 18.14 2.61 -6.33
CA THR A 357 19.36 2.96 -7.08
C THR A 357 20.36 3.80 -6.28
N GLU A 358 19.98 4.29 -5.10
CA GLU A 358 20.86 5.06 -4.23
C GLU A 358 21.79 4.10 -3.46
N PRO A 359 23.14 4.24 -3.54
CA PRO A 359 24.06 3.32 -2.87
C PRO A 359 23.86 3.22 -1.35
N ARG A 360 23.57 4.34 -0.69
CA ARG A 360 23.28 4.35 0.76
C ARG A 360 21.98 3.63 1.12
N VAL A 361 21.03 3.55 0.20
CA VAL A 361 19.79 2.77 0.41
C VAL A 361 20.11 1.28 0.30
N GLN A 362 20.92 0.89 -0.68
CA GLN A 362 21.41 -0.48 -0.82
C GLN A 362 22.18 -0.94 0.43
N GLU A 363 23.08 -0.11 0.94
CA GLU A 363 23.80 -0.36 2.19
C GLU A 363 22.84 -0.55 3.36
N PHE A 364 21.89 0.38 3.55
CA PHE A 364 20.91 0.30 4.63
C PHE A 364 20.02 -0.95 4.55
N TRP A 365 19.51 -1.30 3.36
CA TRP A 365 18.73 -2.53 3.20
C TRP A 365 19.54 -3.78 3.51
N LEU A 366 20.83 -3.79 3.16
CA LEU A 366 21.73 -4.88 3.50
C LEU A 366 22.03 -4.93 5.00
N ASP A 367 22.14 -3.80 5.69
CA ASP A 367 22.26 -3.76 7.16
C ASP A 367 21.01 -4.35 7.84
N CYS A 368 19.80 -4.08 7.32
CA CYS A 368 18.58 -4.74 7.78
C CYS A 368 18.64 -6.27 7.60
N ILE A 369 19.23 -6.78 6.51
CA ILE A 369 19.44 -8.22 6.33
C ILE A 369 20.41 -8.78 7.37
N GLU A 370 21.49 -8.06 7.69
CA GLU A 370 22.43 -8.47 8.74
C GLU A 370 21.75 -8.52 10.12
N GLU A 371 20.86 -7.57 10.41
CA GLU A 371 20.06 -7.58 11.63
C GLU A 371 19.14 -8.81 11.72
N MET A 372 18.49 -9.19 10.63
CA MET A 372 17.65 -10.40 10.57
C MET A 372 18.48 -11.67 10.76
N ILE A 373 19.63 -11.78 10.10
CA ILE A 373 20.56 -12.91 10.27
C ILE A 373 21.03 -13.00 11.73
N ALA A 374 21.40 -11.86 12.32
CA ALA A 374 21.85 -11.77 13.70
C ALA A 374 20.74 -12.11 14.71
N ALA A 375 19.47 -11.87 14.38
CA ALA A 375 18.31 -12.30 15.17
C ALA A 375 18.09 -13.81 15.15
N GLY A 376 18.71 -14.54 14.21
CA GLY A 376 18.70 -16.00 14.15
C GLY A 376 17.60 -16.60 13.26
N VAL A 377 17.03 -15.82 12.34
CA VAL A 377 15.97 -16.29 11.42
C VAL A 377 16.42 -17.49 10.60
N ASP A 378 15.47 -18.33 10.21
CA ASP A 378 15.68 -19.48 9.31
C ASP A 378 15.70 -19.05 7.82
N GLY A 379 15.09 -17.89 7.53
CA GLY A 379 15.11 -17.29 6.21
C GLY A 379 14.51 -15.88 6.17
N VAL A 380 14.45 -15.32 4.97
CA VAL A 380 13.89 -14.00 4.70
C VAL A 380 12.90 -14.09 3.54
N ASP A 381 11.67 -13.62 3.76
CA ASP A 381 10.66 -13.42 2.74
C ASP A 381 10.74 -11.96 2.25
N PHE A 382 10.91 -11.75 0.94
CA PHE A 382 10.91 -10.40 0.34
C PHE A 382 9.54 -10.03 -0.25
N ARG A 383 9.13 -8.76 -0.07
CA ARG A 383 7.90 -8.17 -0.64
C ARG A 383 8.06 -6.68 -0.96
N GLU A 384 7.46 -6.22 -2.05
CA GLU A 384 7.58 -4.84 -2.53
C GLU A 384 6.34 -4.00 -2.27
N GLU A 385 5.20 -4.67 -2.08
CA GLU A 385 3.98 -3.96 -1.73
C GLU A 385 4.17 -3.27 -0.37
N SER A 386 3.88 -1.98 -0.32
CA SER A 386 4.10 -1.15 0.85
C SER A 386 3.16 0.05 0.88
N HIS A 387 2.97 0.54 2.09
CA HIS A 387 2.25 1.76 2.44
C HIS A 387 3.04 3.03 2.16
N SER A 388 4.34 2.87 2.03
CA SER A 388 5.32 3.92 1.78
C SER A 388 5.28 4.51 0.37
N THR A 389 4.50 3.93 -0.56
CA THR A 389 4.39 4.33 -1.98
C THR A 389 3.08 5.03 -2.34
N HIS A 390 2.18 5.21 -1.37
CA HIS A 390 0.86 5.79 -1.60
C HIS A 390 0.95 7.19 -2.22
N ALA A 391 0.44 7.33 -3.45
CA ALA A 391 0.38 8.60 -4.18
C ALA A 391 -0.71 8.54 -5.27
N ASP A 392 -1.29 9.69 -5.63
CA ASP A 392 -2.35 9.75 -6.65
C ASP A 392 -1.80 9.64 -8.08
N THR A 393 -0.51 9.93 -8.26
CA THR A 393 0.18 10.00 -9.57
C THR A 393 1.41 9.11 -9.58
N VAL A 394 1.22 7.81 -9.34
CA VAL A 394 2.31 6.83 -9.13
C VAL A 394 3.39 6.89 -10.23
N HIS A 395 3.00 7.05 -11.50
CA HIS A 395 3.92 7.08 -12.64
C HIS A 395 4.76 8.35 -12.76
N ASP A 396 4.54 9.35 -11.91
CA ASP A 396 5.36 10.57 -11.86
C ASP A 396 6.61 10.39 -10.97
N TYR A 397 6.77 9.25 -10.31
CA TYR A 397 7.86 8.95 -9.37
C TYR A 397 8.91 7.99 -9.95
N GLY A 398 10.12 7.99 -9.41
CA GLY A 398 11.27 7.22 -9.92
C GLY A 398 12.35 8.05 -10.63
N PHE A 399 12.27 9.37 -10.56
CA PHE A 399 13.13 10.32 -11.28
C PHE A 399 14.29 10.80 -10.39
N ASN A 400 14.85 9.91 -9.57
CA ASN A 400 16.00 10.23 -8.72
C ASN A 400 17.21 10.64 -9.56
N GLY A 401 18.05 11.52 -9.02
CA GLY A 401 19.21 12.05 -9.76
C GLY A 401 20.18 10.93 -10.19
N VAL A 402 20.36 9.89 -9.37
CA VAL A 402 21.17 8.72 -9.71
C VAL A 402 20.60 7.90 -10.85
N VAL A 403 19.27 7.81 -10.95
CA VAL A 403 18.57 7.14 -12.06
C VAL A 403 18.76 7.94 -13.35
N LEU A 404 18.49 9.25 -13.30
CA LEU A 404 18.56 10.12 -14.47
C LEU A 404 19.96 10.16 -15.08
N ARG A 405 21.01 10.15 -14.25
CA ARG A 405 22.40 10.05 -14.74
C ARG A 405 22.66 8.79 -15.58
N GLN A 406 21.98 7.68 -15.29
CA GLN A 406 22.09 6.44 -16.05
C GLN A 406 21.16 6.38 -17.27
N CYS A 407 20.22 7.32 -17.38
CA CYS A 407 19.32 7.45 -18.53
C CYS A 407 19.85 8.39 -19.62
N GLY A 408 20.78 9.30 -19.28
CA GLY A 408 21.31 10.28 -20.23
C GLY A 408 20.26 11.30 -20.67
N ASP A 409 20.27 11.67 -21.96
CA ASP A 409 19.41 12.73 -22.51
C ASP A 409 18.04 12.23 -23.02
N LEU A 410 17.68 10.96 -22.75
CA LEU A 410 16.40 10.37 -23.16
C LEU A 410 15.20 11.19 -22.66
N GLN A 411 14.11 11.19 -23.43
CA GLN A 411 12.87 11.92 -23.11
C GLN A 411 11.63 11.02 -23.30
N GLY A 412 10.48 11.48 -22.80
CA GLY A 412 9.19 10.83 -23.06
C GLY A 412 9.13 9.37 -22.61
N GLU A 413 8.62 8.49 -23.48
CA GLU A 413 8.47 7.07 -23.16
C GLU A 413 9.80 6.31 -23.13
N GLU A 414 10.79 6.70 -23.96
CA GLU A 414 12.12 6.09 -23.93
C GLU A 414 12.80 6.32 -22.58
N LEU A 415 12.69 7.54 -22.03
CA LEU A 415 13.15 7.85 -20.68
C LEU A 415 12.46 6.97 -19.63
N ARG A 416 11.12 6.85 -19.70
CA ARG A 416 10.38 6.02 -18.73
C ARG A 416 10.75 4.55 -18.83
N ALA A 417 10.93 4.02 -20.03
CA ALA A 417 11.40 2.66 -20.26
C ALA A 417 12.79 2.45 -19.64
N ARG A 418 13.73 3.38 -19.86
CA ARG A 418 15.06 3.30 -19.29
C ARG A 418 15.07 3.44 -17.77
N ILE A 419 14.23 4.31 -17.20
CA ILE A 419 14.03 4.41 -15.74
C ILE A 419 13.58 3.06 -15.17
N ARG A 420 12.55 2.43 -15.77
CA ARG A 420 12.04 1.12 -15.33
C ARG A 420 13.14 0.06 -15.30
N GLU A 421 13.97 0.03 -16.35
CA GLU A 421 15.08 -0.91 -16.48
C GLU A 421 16.18 -0.67 -15.45
N VAL A 422 16.69 0.57 -15.33
CA VAL A 422 17.77 0.93 -14.39
C VAL A 422 17.36 0.62 -12.95
N ARG A 423 16.13 0.99 -12.58
CA ARG A 423 15.59 0.74 -11.24
C ARG A 423 15.39 -0.75 -10.98
N GLY A 424 14.86 -1.47 -11.96
CA GLY A 424 14.72 -2.93 -11.91
C GLY A 424 16.05 -3.65 -11.72
N GLN A 425 17.07 -3.29 -12.50
CA GLN A 425 18.42 -3.87 -12.41
C GLN A 425 19.07 -3.65 -11.04
N ALA A 426 18.94 -2.45 -10.46
CA ALA A 426 19.45 -2.17 -9.12
C ALA A 426 18.76 -3.02 -8.05
N TYR A 427 17.45 -3.22 -8.17
CA TYR A 427 16.72 -4.10 -7.27
C TYR A 427 17.09 -5.59 -7.46
N THR A 428 17.28 -6.06 -8.71
CA THR A 428 17.78 -7.41 -8.97
C THR A 428 19.18 -7.62 -8.36
N GLU A 429 20.06 -6.62 -8.43
CA GLU A 429 21.41 -6.72 -7.85
C GLU A 429 21.39 -6.75 -6.32
N PHE A 430 20.48 -6.01 -5.70
CA PHE A 430 20.19 -6.13 -4.28
C PHE A 430 19.84 -7.58 -3.91
N LEU A 431 18.89 -8.20 -4.63
CA LEU A 431 18.47 -9.56 -4.39
C LEU A 431 19.60 -10.59 -4.56
N ARG A 432 20.49 -10.42 -5.56
CA ARG A 432 21.69 -11.27 -5.70
C ARG A 432 22.62 -11.18 -4.49
N THR A 433 22.83 -9.96 -4.00
CA THR A 433 23.66 -9.72 -2.82
C THR A 433 23.04 -10.37 -1.58
N CYS A 434 21.73 -10.20 -1.40
CA CYS A 434 20.98 -10.87 -0.33
C CYS A 434 21.09 -12.39 -0.41
N LYS A 435 20.87 -12.99 -1.59
CA LYS A 435 21.00 -14.44 -1.79
C LYS A 435 22.38 -14.95 -1.39
N THR A 436 23.43 -14.23 -1.78
CA THR A 436 24.81 -14.58 -1.43
C THR A 436 25.01 -14.58 0.09
N ARG A 437 24.57 -13.52 0.78
CA ARG A 437 24.70 -13.38 2.24
C ARG A 437 23.90 -14.43 3.00
N LEU A 438 22.63 -14.63 2.63
CA LEU A 438 21.76 -15.62 3.26
C LEU A 438 22.32 -17.04 3.09
N THR A 439 22.77 -17.39 1.88
CA THR A 439 23.38 -18.71 1.62
C THR A 439 24.65 -18.92 2.43
N ALA A 440 25.49 -17.89 2.60
CA ALA A 440 26.71 -17.98 3.40
C ALA A 440 26.45 -18.29 4.89
N CYS A 441 25.23 -18.03 5.37
CA CYS A 441 24.79 -18.32 6.73
C CYS A 441 23.76 -19.46 6.81
N ASP A 442 23.61 -20.27 5.76
CA ASP A 442 22.63 -21.36 5.65
C ASP A 442 21.18 -20.88 5.93
N ARG A 443 20.85 -19.69 5.41
CA ARG A 443 19.52 -19.08 5.48
C ARG A 443 18.86 -19.09 4.12
N ARG A 444 17.54 -19.24 4.13
CA ARG A 444 16.75 -19.35 2.89
C ARG A 444 16.22 -17.99 2.44
N MET A 445 16.16 -17.81 1.14
CA MET A 445 15.55 -16.66 0.50
C MET A 445 14.21 -17.06 -0.13
N ARG A 446 13.14 -16.37 0.26
CA ARG A 446 11.79 -16.51 -0.30
C ARG A 446 11.30 -15.21 -0.88
N TYR A 447 10.42 -15.30 -1.86
CA TYR A 447 9.91 -14.12 -2.56
C TYR A 447 8.41 -14.17 -2.77
N ASN A 448 7.73 -13.05 -2.55
CA ASN A 448 6.30 -12.90 -2.83
C ASN A 448 6.09 -12.58 -4.31
N LEU A 449 5.61 -13.56 -5.08
CA LEU A 449 5.18 -13.38 -6.46
C LEU A 449 3.78 -12.74 -6.47
N GLN A 450 3.72 -11.46 -6.83
CA GLN A 450 2.53 -10.62 -6.70
C GLN A 450 1.64 -10.74 -7.94
N LEU A 451 0.62 -11.59 -7.88
CA LEU A 451 -0.31 -11.83 -8.98
C LEU A 451 -1.00 -10.54 -9.45
N ASP A 452 -1.39 -9.68 -8.51
CA ASP A 452 -2.06 -8.41 -8.82
C ASP A 452 -1.16 -7.46 -9.63
N PHE A 453 0.16 -7.45 -9.36
CA PHE A 453 1.04 -6.35 -9.79
C PHE A 453 2.05 -6.72 -10.87
N PHE A 454 2.54 -7.96 -10.93
CA PHE A 454 3.50 -8.37 -11.96
C PHE A 454 2.86 -8.65 -13.33
N ARG A 455 1.53 -8.56 -13.41
CA ARG A 455 0.81 -8.65 -14.68
C ARG A 455 1.00 -7.39 -15.54
N PRO A 456 0.79 -7.48 -16.87
CA PRO A 456 0.94 -6.33 -17.77
C PRO A 456 0.01 -5.15 -17.47
N ASP A 457 -1.17 -5.46 -16.90
CA ASP A 457 -2.27 -4.55 -16.62
C ASP A 457 -2.71 -4.63 -15.13
N PRO A 458 -1.89 -4.14 -14.18
CA PRO A 458 -2.24 -4.20 -12.77
C PRO A 458 -3.55 -3.47 -12.47
N PRO A 459 -4.41 -3.99 -11.57
CA PRO A 459 -5.62 -3.29 -11.18
C PRO A 459 -5.29 -1.90 -10.62
N THR A 460 -6.06 -0.88 -11.01
CA THR A 460 -5.83 0.52 -10.62
C THR A 460 -5.72 0.70 -9.11
N ALA A 461 -6.58 0.01 -8.34
CA ALA A 461 -6.60 0.04 -6.87
C ALA A 461 -5.30 -0.46 -6.22
N ARG A 462 -4.47 -1.18 -6.98
CA ARG A 462 -3.23 -1.78 -6.49
C ARG A 462 -2.01 -0.95 -6.80
N LEU A 463 -2.06 -0.08 -7.79
CA LEU A 463 -0.92 0.73 -8.21
C LEU A 463 -0.33 1.59 -7.08
N LEU A 464 -1.17 2.10 -6.16
CA LEU A 464 -0.72 2.95 -5.05
C LEU A 464 0.17 2.21 -4.03
N ALA A 465 0.06 0.89 -3.94
CA ALA A 465 0.77 0.07 -2.96
C ALA A 465 2.11 -0.46 -3.47
N TYR A 466 2.56 -0.04 -4.66
CA TYR A 466 3.84 -0.48 -5.24
C TYR A 466 4.63 0.69 -5.80
N PRO A 467 5.98 0.60 -5.82
CA PRO A 467 6.80 1.59 -6.49
C PRO A 467 6.60 1.46 -8.01
N ALA A 468 5.89 2.42 -8.60
CA ALA A 468 5.77 2.50 -10.04
C ALA A 468 7.12 2.81 -10.72
N ASN A 469 7.16 2.66 -12.04
CA ASN A 469 8.36 2.84 -12.86
C ASN A 469 9.55 1.97 -12.42
N VAL A 470 9.29 0.72 -12.04
CA VAL A 470 10.28 -0.34 -11.80
C VAL A 470 9.88 -1.56 -12.62
N HIS A 471 10.82 -2.19 -13.30
CA HIS A 471 10.59 -3.51 -13.90
C HIS A 471 11.11 -4.59 -12.96
N PHE A 472 10.20 -5.34 -12.34
CA PHE A 472 10.53 -6.47 -11.48
C PHE A 472 10.78 -7.72 -12.33
N GLU A 473 12.03 -8.16 -12.39
CA GLU A 473 12.49 -9.29 -13.23
C GLU A 473 12.22 -10.65 -12.56
N TRP A 474 10.98 -10.90 -12.11
CA TRP A 474 10.66 -12.07 -11.29
C TRP A 474 10.96 -13.42 -11.97
N GLU A 475 10.76 -13.51 -13.29
CA GLU A 475 11.14 -14.70 -14.09
C GLU A 475 12.65 -14.95 -14.00
N ARG A 476 13.44 -13.88 -14.16
CA ARG A 476 14.88 -13.91 -14.10
C ARG A 476 15.38 -14.32 -12.71
N TRP A 477 14.73 -13.85 -11.65
CA TRP A 477 15.12 -14.23 -10.29
C TRP A 477 14.94 -15.73 -10.05
N ILE A 478 13.87 -16.32 -10.58
CA ILE A 478 13.63 -17.77 -10.56
C ILE A 478 14.69 -18.50 -11.40
N ASP A 479 14.95 -18.02 -12.63
CA ASP A 479 15.90 -18.64 -13.56
C ASP A 479 17.36 -18.59 -13.09
N GLU A 480 17.76 -17.52 -12.41
CA GLU A 480 19.09 -17.37 -11.80
C GLU A 480 19.25 -18.16 -10.50
N GLY A 481 18.18 -18.79 -9.99
CA GLY A 481 18.21 -19.55 -8.74
C GLY A 481 18.32 -18.67 -7.49
N LEU A 482 17.77 -17.45 -7.54
CA LEU A 482 17.78 -16.54 -6.38
C LEU A 482 16.80 -16.99 -5.28
N LEU A 483 15.76 -17.74 -5.65
CA LEU A 483 14.66 -18.13 -4.76
C LEU A 483 14.83 -19.58 -4.30
N ASP A 484 14.87 -19.80 -2.98
CA ASP A 484 14.81 -21.14 -2.39
C ASP A 484 13.38 -21.66 -2.24
N GLU A 485 12.41 -20.75 -2.06
CA GLU A 485 10.97 -20.98 -2.23
C GLU A 485 10.29 -19.68 -2.73
N ALA A 486 9.05 -19.79 -3.18
CA ALA A 486 8.22 -18.67 -3.59
C ALA A 486 6.89 -18.67 -2.82
N ILE A 487 6.27 -17.50 -2.76
CA ILE A 487 4.94 -17.29 -2.17
C ILE A 487 4.08 -16.66 -3.26
N LEU A 488 3.06 -17.35 -3.75
CA LEU A 488 2.05 -16.74 -4.61
C LEU A 488 1.14 -15.88 -3.74
N ARG A 489 1.01 -14.60 -4.10
CA ARG A 489 0.27 -13.63 -3.29
C ARG A 489 -0.62 -12.74 -4.15
N PHE A 490 -1.80 -12.42 -3.63
CA PHE A 490 -2.78 -11.55 -4.25
C PHE A 490 -3.65 -10.87 -3.18
N TYR A 491 -4.29 -9.76 -3.54
CA TYR A 491 -5.21 -9.01 -2.69
C TYR A 491 -6.49 -8.64 -3.44
N HIS A 492 -6.38 -8.13 -4.68
CA HIS A 492 -7.53 -7.69 -5.46
C HIS A 492 -8.13 -8.79 -6.33
N CYS A 493 -7.30 -9.64 -6.94
CA CYS A 493 -7.81 -10.76 -7.73
C CYS A 493 -8.72 -11.68 -6.88
N PRO A 494 -9.79 -12.26 -7.46
CA PRO A 494 -10.59 -13.26 -6.76
C PRO A 494 -9.76 -14.53 -6.51
N PHE A 495 -10.08 -15.29 -5.46
CA PHE A 495 -9.35 -16.50 -5.09
C PHE A 495 -9.21 -17.51 -6.25
N ASP A 496 -10.24 -17.66 -7.09
CA ASP A 496 -10.21 -18.55 -8.26
C ASP A 496 -9.12 -18.20 -9.29
N ALA A 497 -8.64 -16.95 -9.31
CA ALA A 497 -7.55 -16.52 -10.19
C ALA A 497 -6.27 -17.35 -9.94
N VAL A 498 -6.04 -17.81 -8.72
CA VAL A 498 -4.91 -18.69 -8.37
C VAL A 498 -4.85 -19.93 -9.28
N PHE A 499 -6.00 -20.47 -9.68
CA PHE A 499 -6.08 -21.74 -10.41
C PHE A 499 -6.25 -21.57 -11.92
N HIS A 500 -6.81 -20.44 -12.37
CA HIS A 500 -7.28 -20.27 -13.74
C HIS A 500 -6.72 -19.03 -14.46
N ASP A 501 -6.11 -18.08 -13.75
CA ASP A 501 -5.52 -16.90 -14.37
C ASP A 501 -4.20 -17.26 -15.11
N PRO A 502 -3.99 -16.76 -16.34
CA PRO A 502 -2.78 -17.06 -17.11
C PRO A 502 -1.47 -16.62 -16.44
N VAL A 503 -1.48 -15.50 -15.72
CA VAL A 503 -0.30 -14.99 -15.00
C VAL A 503 0.02 -15.91 -13.83
N SER A 504 -1.00 -16.35 -13.08
CA SER A 504 -0.83 -17.36 -12.03
C SER A 504 -0.24 -18.66 -12.61
N ALA A 505 -0.80 -19.15 -13.73
CA ALA A 505 -0.30 -20.35 -14.39
C ALA A 505 1.17 -20.21 -14.83
N GLN A 506 1.56 -19.06 -15.36
CA GLN A 506 2.95 -18.77 -15.76
C GLN A 506 3.92 -18.75 -14.57
N MET A 507 3.54 -18.10 -13.47
CA MET A 507 4.33 -18.06 -12.23
C MET A 507 4.54 -19.46 -11.65
N ILE A 508 3.45 -20.24 -11.56
CA ILE A 508 3.49 -21.62 -11.06
C ILE A 508 4.38 -22.48 -11.96
N ALA A 509 4.20 -22.40 -13.28
CA ALA A 509 4.98 -23.18 -14.23
C ALA A 509 6.48 -22.87 -14.14
N HIS A 510 6.87 -21.60 -14.05
CA HIS A 510 8.28 -21.21 -13.86
C HIS A 510 8.87 -21.79 -12.57
N CYS A 511 8.14 -21.69 -11.46
CA CYS A 511 8.57 -22.26 -10.19
C CYS A 511 8.78 -23.78 -10.31
N GLN A 512 7.82 -24.49 -10.90
CA GLN A 512 7.90 -25.96 -11.08
C GLN A 512 9.06 -26.37 -11.99
N GLN A 513 9.27 -25.67 -13.10
CA GLN A 513 10.36 -25.96 -14.05
C GLN A 513 11.74 -25.80 -13.41
N ARG A 514 11.89 -24.89 -12.45
CA ARG A 514 13.13 -24.67 -11.69
C ARG A 514 13.17 -25.39 -10.34
N GLY A 515 12.13 -26.15 -10.00
CA GLY A 515 12.04 -26.87 -8.72
C GLY A 515 11.91 -25.97 -7.49
N VAL A 516 11.40 -24.75 -7.66
CA VAL A 516 11.15 -23.79 -6.57
C VAL A 516 9.80 -24.13 -5.91
N PRO A 517 9.75 -24.52 -4.63
CA PRO A 517 8.51 -24.79 -3.93
C PRO A 517 7.64 -23.52 -3.80
N LEU A 518 6.32 -23.66 -3.88
CA LEU A 518 5.38 -22.54 -3.84
C LEU A 518 4.40 -22.67 -2.68
N ALA A 519 4.24 -21.63 -1.88
CA ALA A 519 3.15 -21.50 -0.91
C ALA A 519 2.10 -20.48 -1.40
N LEU A 520 0.85 -20.57 -0.93
CA LEU A 520 -0.17 -19.55 -1.18
C LEU A 520 -0.36 -18.66 0.05
N ASN A 521 -0.31 -17.35 -0.12
CA ASN A 521 -0.66 -16.39 0.92
C ASN A 521 -2.11 -15.92 0.78
N ARG A 522 -2.88 -15.94 1.87
CA ARG A 522 -4.30 -15.56 1.85
C ARG A 522 -4.71 -14.74 3.07
N TYR A 523 -5.36 -13.60 2.80
CA TYR A 523 -6.02 -12.77 3.80
C TYR A 523 -7.20 -13.49 4.42
N VAL A 524 -7.09 -13.87 5.70
CA VAL A 524 -8.14 -14.60 6.42
C VAL A 524 -9.42 -13.77 6.56
N GLY A 525 -9.28 -12.46 6.79
CA GLY A 525 -10.43 -11.54 6.86
C GLY A 525 -11.17 -11.43 5.53
N SER A 526 -10.47 -11.52 4.40
CA SER A 526 -11.08 -11.50 3.06
C SER A 526 -11.71 -12.84 2.67
N ALA A 527 -11.16 -13.95 3.15
CA ALA A 527 -11.73 -15.28 2.92
C ALA A 527 -13.01 -15.51 3.75
N GLY A 528 -13.03 -15.01 4.99
CA GLY A 528 -14.16 -15.18 5.90
C GLY A 528 -14.55 -16.65 6.06
N ASP A 529 -15.84 -16.95 5.93
CA ASP A 529 -16.39 -18.31 6.08
C ASP A 529 -15.92 -19.31 5.01
N GLN A 530 -15.29 -18.84 3.92
CA GLN A 530 -14.78 -19.68 2.83
C GLN A 530 -13.39 -20.27 3.12
N LEU A 531 -12.72 -19.81 4.18
CA LEU A 531 -11.34 -20.16 4.47
C LEU A 531 -11.09 -21.69 4.56
N PRO A 532 -11.93 -22.52 5.23
CA PRO A 532 -11.71 -23.96 5.27
C PRO A 532 -11.72 -24.61 3.87
N GLN A 533 -12.64 -24.21 3.00
CA GLN A 533 -12.75 -24.74 1.64
C GLN A 533 -11.59 -24.26 0.76
N GLU A 534 -11.18 -23.00 0.91
CA GLU A 534 -10.01 -22.45 0.22
C GLU A 534 -8.73 -23.21 0.59
N ILE A 535 -8.48 -23.44 1.89
CA ILE A 535 -7.31 -24.21 2.36
C ILE A 535 -7.37 -25.65 1.84
N ALA A 536 -8.52 -26.32 1.95
CA ALA A 536 -8.68 -27.69 1.48
C ALA A 536 -8.38 -27.83 -0.03
N ARG A 537 -8.82 -26.85 -0.83
CA ARG A 537 -8.55 -26.83 -2.28
C ARG A 537 -7.05 -26.66 -2.58
N VAL A 538 -6.37 -25.77 -1.86
CA VAL A 538 -4.91 -25.57 -2.01
C VAL A 538 -4.14 -26.80 -1.53
N HIS A 539 -4.59 -27.43 -0.45
CA HIS A 539 -4.00 -28.68 0.04
C HIS A 539 -4.13 -29.82 -0.97
N ALA A 540 -5.27 -29.94 -1.66
CA ALA A 540 -5.46 -30.95 -2.71
C ALA A 540 -4.59 -30.70 -3.95
N ASP A 541 -4.25 -29.45 -4.22
CA ASP A 541 -3.44 -29.04 -5.37
C ASP A 541 -1.94 -29.28 -5.11
N GLN A 542 -1.37 -30.22 -5.85
CA GLN A 542 0.03 -30.65 -5.69
C GLN A 542 1.05 -29.58 -6.10
N ARG A 543 0.60 -28.50 -6.77
CA ARG A 543 1.48 -27.38 -7.16
C ARG A 543 1.90 -26.54 -5.96
N PHE A 544 1.12 -26.56 -4.86
CA PHE A 544 1.40 -25.80 -3.65
C PHE A 544 1.95 -26.69 -2.54
N GLY A 545 3.04 -26.27 -1.90
CA GLY A 545 3.66 -26.89 -0.73
C GLY A 545 3.20 -26.32 0.61
N GLY A 546 2.42 -25.24 0.61
CA GLY A 546 1.91 -24.67 1.86
C GLY A 546 0.88 -23.57 1.68
N PHE A 547 0.31 -23.14 2.81
CA PHE A 547 -0.69 -22.08 2.91
C PHE A 547 -0.36 -21.17 4.08
N ILE A 548 -0.35 -19.85 3.83
CA ILE A 548 0.01 -18.83 4.81
C ILE A 548 -1.26 -18.08 5.23
N LEU A 549 -1.59 -18.15 6.51
CA LEU A 549 -2.66 -17.39 7.15
C LEU A 549 -2.21 -15.93 7.35
N TYR A 550 -2.71 -15.02 6.51
CA TYR A 550 -2.43 -13.58 6.60
C TYR A 550 -3.62 -12.86 7.27
N GLU A 551 -3.49 -12.25 8.44
CA GLU A 551 -2.38 -12.26 9.40
C GLU A 551 -2.92 -12.37 10.82
N THR A 552 -2.05 -12.69 11.79
CA THR A 552 -2.43 -12.99 13.18
C THR A 552 -3.24 -11.90 13.87
N ALA A 553 -3.01 -10.63 13.54
CA ALA A 553 -3.81 -9.51 14.05
C ALA A 553 -5.32 -9.65 13.82
N ASN A 554 -5.74 -10.45 12.83
CA ASN A 554 -7.15 -10.70 12.54
C ASN A 554 -7.78 -11.83 13.37
N PHE A 555 -6.97 -12.72 13.96
CA PHE A 555 -7.46 -13.94 14.60
C PHE A 555 -6.82 -14.32 15.93
N ILE A 556 -5.87 -13.53 16.43
CA ILE A 556 -5.24 -13.67 17.75
C ILE A 556 -5.58 -12.47 18.61
N GLN A 557 -5.87 -12.72 19.89
CA GLN A 557 -6.02 -11.68 20.91
C GLN A 557 -5.15 -12.00 22.13
N PHE A 558 -4.44 -10.99 22.60
CA PHE A 558 -3.60 -11.06 23.80
C PHE A 558 -4.40 -10.71 25.07
N ASP A 559 -4.02 -11.32 26.19
CA ASP A 559 -4.61 -11.08 27.51
C ASP A 559 -3.60 -10.45 28.50
N ASP A 560 -4.06 -10.08 29.69
CA ASP A 560 -3.24 -9.43 30.72
C ASP A 560 -2.31 -10.40 31.48
N ALA A 561 -2.48 -11.71 31.29
CA ALA A 561 -1.73 -12.75 31.97
C ALA A 561 -0.46 -13.19 31.22
N GLY A 562 -0.11 -12.54 30.11
CA GLY A 562 0.98 -13.00 29.25
C GLY A 562 0.56 -13.99 28.18
N GLY A 563 -0.75 -14.24 28.02
CA GLY A 563 -1.30 -15.24 27.13
C GLY A 563 -1.86 -14.67 25.83
N CYS A 564 -2.33 -15.58 24.97
CA CYS A 564 -3.13 -15.24 23.80
C CYS A 564 -4.17 -16.34 23.49
N SER A 565 -5.22 -15.97 22.77
CA SER A 565 -6.29 -16.87 22.34
C SER A 565 -6.71 -16.62 20.90
N LEU A 566 -7.38 -17.60 20.29
CA LEU A 566 -8.03 -17.43 18.98
C LEU A 566 -9.32 -16.62 19.14
N THR A 567 -9.51 -15.63 18.28
CA THR A 567 -10.76 -14.85 18.22
C THR A 567 -11.73 -15.32 17.13
N LEU A 568 -11.23 -16.07 16.14
CA LEU A 568 -12.00 -16.55 15.01
C LEU A 568 -12.07 -18.09 15.00
N PRO A 569 -13.21 -18.70 15.40
CA PRO A 569 -13.38 -20.16 15.38
C PRO A 569 -13.12 -20.80 14.02
N ILE A 570 -13.40 -20.08 12.93
CA ILE A 570 -13.18 -20.54 11.55
C ILE A 570 -11.71 -20.91 11.28
N ILE A 571 -10.75 -20.32 12.00
CA ILE A 571 -9.33 -20.69 11.89
C ILE A 571 -9.13 -22.12 12.38
N GLN A 572 -9.71 -22.48 13.54
CA GLN A 572 -9.62 -23.84 14.06
C GLN A 572 -10.29 -24.83 13.08
N GLU A 573 -11.47 -24.50 12.55
CA GLU A 573 -12.16 -25.35 11.57
C GLU A 573 -11.36 -25.54 10.29
N ALA A 574 -10.70 -24.48 9.80
CA ALA A 574 -9.85 -24.54 8.61
C ALA A 574 -8.62 -25.43 8.84
N ILE A 575 -8.06 -25.40 10.04
CA ILE A 575 -6.92 -26.25 10.43
C ILE A 575 -7.34 -27.70 10.60
N ASP A 576 -8.45 -27.95 11.31
CA ASP A 576 -9.02 -29.28 11.48
C ASP A 576 -9.41 -29.92 10.13
N SER A 577 -9.71 -29.11 9.12
CA SER A 577 -9.96 -29.59 7.75
C SER A 577 -8.70 -30.16 7.09
N VAL A 578 -7.54 -29.54 7.30
CA VAL A 578 -6.25 -30.03 6.78
C VAL A 578 -5.89 -31.36 7.43
N ASP A 579 -6.03 -31.45 8.75
CA ASP A 579 -5.74 -32.66 9.50
C ASP A 579 -6.64 -33.83 9.08
N ARG A 580 -7.93 -33.58 8.83
CA ARG A 580 -8.84 -34.61 8.30
C ARG A 580 -8.40 -35.10 6.92
N ILE A 581 -8.06 -34.20 6.00
CA ILE A 581 -7.60 -34.57 4.65
C ILE A 581 -6.29 -35.37 4.71
N ALA A 582 -5.37 -34.97 5.60
CA ALA A 582 -4.11 -35.68 5.79
C ALA A 582 -4.32 -37.10 6.33
N ASN A 583 -5.30 -37.30 7.21
CA ASN A 583 -5.61 -38.60 7.83
C ASN A 583 -6.48 -39.51 6.93
N GLU A 584 -7.37 -38.96 6.10
CA GLU A 584 -8.24 -39.71 5.18
C GLU A 584 -7.50 -40.17 3.89
N GLY A 585 -6.34 -39.59 3.60
CA GLY A 585 -5.47 -39.95 2.46
C GLY A 585 -4.44 -41.05 2.72
N ALA A 586 -4.35 -41.59 3.95
CA ALA A 586 -3.47 -42.72 4.25
C ALA A 586 -4.14 -44.04 3.81
N PRO A 587 -3.52 -44.87 2.95
CA PRO A 587 -4.08 -46.17 2.63
C PRO A 587 -4.13 -47.02 3.91
N LEU A 588 -5.29 -47.63 4.18
CA LEU A 588 -5.47 -48.68 5.20
C LEU A 588 -4.63 -49.91 4.88
#